data_AF-A0A1C7WAE5-F1
#
_entry.id   AF-A0A1C7WAE5-F1
#
_cell.length_a   1.000
_cell.length_b   1.000
_cell.length_c   1.000
_cell.angle_alpha   90.00
_cell.angle_beta   90.00
_cell.angle_gamma   90.00
#
_symmetry.space_group_name_H-M   'P 1'
#
loop_
_entity.id
_entity.type
_entity.pdbx_description
1 polymer ?
#
loop_
_entity_poly.entity_id
_entity_poly.type
_entity_poly.pdbx_seq_one_letter_code
_entity_poly.pdbx_strand_id
1 'polypeptide(L)'
;MQTGLTALTTRVTTAETNITNLQTQVTAHGTRLTALEYKTTRKKSELTFTGLTLNIPTTATNLVALLKVLTPASGTFAPFFDTVANKMVVFNENKTVNFKLSIIGTWTGGTTNRSMQLTFSGAVPDTLVVSRNAATANDNVLMATFFSVDQGGFLATNGSTMTIQSNGSAFTATTIKMIAEQ
;
A
#
# COMPACT_ATOMS: atom_id res chain seq x y z
N MET A 1 12.65 -70.25 5.88
CA MET A 1 11.42 -69.43 5.83
C MET A 1 11.36 -68.40 6.96
N GLN A 2 11.58 -68.79 8.23
CA GLN A 2 11.55 -67.88 9.39
C GLN A 2 12.45 -66.63 9.24
N THR A 3 13.70 -66.80 8.81
CA THR A 3 14.69 -65.70 8.67
C THR A 3 14.29 -64.66 7.63
N GLY A 4 13.72 -65.09 6.50
CA GLY A 4 13.22 -64.19 5.46
C GLY A 4 12.01 -63.39 5.92
N LEU A 5 11.11 -64.01 6.70
CA LEU A 5 9.96 -63.32 7.29
C LEU A 5 10.40 -62.24 8.27
N THR A 6 11.35 -62.54 9.16
CA THR A 6 11.89 -61.56 10.11
C THR A 6 12.52 -60.37 9.40
N ALA A 7 13.35 -60.60 8.37
CA ALA A 7 13.96 -59.52 7.60
C ALA A 7 12.92 -58.65 6.88
N LEU A 8 11.86 -59.26 6.34
CA LEU A 8 10.76 -58.54 5.74
C LEU A 8 10.02 -57.68 6.78
N THR A 9 9.71 -58.23 7.96
CA THR A 9 9.07 -57.48 9.05
C THR A 9 9.88 -56.26 9.43
N THR A 10 11.19 -56.38 9.64
CA THR A 10 12.06 -55.23 9.96
C THR A 10 12.00 -54.16 8.88
N ARG A 11 12.14 -54.55 7.60
CA ARG A 11 12.10 -53.60 6.48
C ARG A 11 10.75 -52.89 6.36
N VAL A 12 9.65 -53.60 6.59
CA VAL A 12 8.29 -53.03 6.59
C VAL A 12 8.14 -52.03 7.73
N THR A 13 8.53 -52.38 8.96
CA THR A 13 8.48 -51.45 10.10
C THR A 13 9.32 -50.19 9.87
N THR A 14 10.52 -50.33 9.27
CA THR A 14 11.33 -49.17 8.89
C THR A 14 10.66 -48.33 7.80
N ALA A 15 10.08 -48.97 6.78
CA ALA A 15 9.37 -48.26 5.71
C ALA A 15 8.14 -47.51 6.23
N GLU A 16 7.34 -48.13 7.10
CA GLU A 16 6.19 -47.50 7.77
C GLU A 16 6.61 -46.26 8.55
N THR A 17 7.69 -46.37 9.34
CA THR A 17 8.26 -45.24 10.08
C THR A 17 8.69 -44.11 9.13
N ASN A 18 9.37 -44.44 8.04
CA ASN A 18 9.80 -43.46 7.04
C ASN A 18 8.61 -42.79 6.34
N ILE A 19 7.55 -43.54 6.02
CA ILE A 19 6.33 -43.01 5.41
C ILE A 19 5.65 -42.02 6.35
N THR A 20 5.50 -42.35 7.63
CA THR A 20 4.94 -41.43 8.63
C THR A 20 5.76 -40.14 8.73
N ASN A 21 7.09 -40.25 8.78
CA ASN A 21 7.98 -39.08 8.81
C ASN A 21 7.85 -38.20 7.56
N LEU A 22 7.71 -38.80 6.37
CA LEU A 22 7.51 -38.07 5.12
C LEU A 22 6.14 -37.37 5.09
N GLN A 23 5.08 -38.02 5.57
CA GLN A 23 3.74 -37.41 5.66
C GLN A 23 3.72 -36.17 6.56
N THR A 24 4.43 -36.22 7.70
CA THR A 24 4.59 -35.05 8.59
C THR A 24 5.33 -33.90 7.88
N GLN A 25 6.42 -34.20 7.16
CA GLN A 25 7.18 -33.18 6.43
C GLN A 25 6.38 -32.56 5.29
N VAL A 26 5.67 -33.36 4.51
CA VAL A 26 4.82 -32.87 3.40
C VAL A 26 3.73 -31.94 3.93
N THR A 27 3.10 -32.28 5.05
CA THR A 27 2.12 -31.41 5.71
C THR A 27 2.74 -30.08 6.12
N ALA A 28 3.91 -30.11 6.77
CA ALA A 28 4.62 -28.89 7.17
C ALA A 28 5.05 -28.02 5.98
N HIS A 29 5.50 -28.63 4.89
CA HIS A 29 5.83 -27.93 3.65
C HIS A 29 4.59 -27.30 3.02
N GLY A 30 3.45 -27.98 3.01
CA GLY A 30 2.18 -27.43 2.54
C GLY A 30 1.81 -26.13 3.27
N THR A 31 1.88 -26.13 4.61
CA THR A 31 1.61 -24.92 5.40
C THR A 31 2.60 -23.78 5.08
N ARG A 32 3.89 -24.09 4.95
CA ARG A 32 4.91 -23.10 4.60
C ARG A 32 4.72 -22.52 3.20
N LEU A 33 4.27 -23.34 2.25
CA LEU A 33 4.00 -22.90 0.88
C LEU A 33 2.84 -21.90 0.85
N THR A 34 1.72 -22.20 1.51
CA THR A 34 0.59 -21.26 1.62
C THR A 34 1.00 -19.94 2.27
N ALA A 35 1.88 -19.97 3.28
CA ALA A 35 2.41 -18.75 3.88
C ALA A 35 3.31 -17.94 2.94
N LEU A 36 4.09 -18.61 2.08
CA LEU A 36 4.90 -17.95 1.06
C LEU A 36 4.04 -17.35 -0.05
N GLU A 37 3.01 -18.06 -0.51
CA GLU A 37 2.03 -17.54 -1.48
C GLU A 37 1.38 -16.27 -0.96
N TYR A 38 0.97 -16.26 0.32
CA TYR A 38 0.42 -15.06 0.97
C TYR A 38 1.43 -13.90 0.99
N LYS A 39 2.67 -14.14 1.43
CA LYS A 39 3.70 -13.10 1.55
C LYS A 39 4.12 -12.52 0.19
N THR A 40 4.07 -13.33 -0.87
CA THR A 40 4.46 -12.94 -2.22
C THR A 40 3.30 -12.39 -3.05
N THR A 41 2.06 -12.56 -2.59
CA THR A 41 0.89 -11.94 -3.21
C THR A 41 0.84 -10.44 -2.86
N ARG A 42 0.72 -9.60 -3.89
CA ARG A 42 0.56 -8.16 -3.74
C ARG A 42 -0.87 -7.82 -3.37
N LYS A 43 -1.06 -7.08 -2.28
CA LYS A 43 -2.34 -6.48 -1.89
C LYS A 43 -2.33 -5.01 -2.30
N LYS A 44 -3.40 -4.51 -2.94
CA LYS A 44 -3.39 -3.15 -3.52
C LYS A 44 -4.75 -2.46 -3.48
N SER A 45 -4.74 -1.14 -3.24
CA SER A 45 -5.78 -0.20 -3.66
C SER A 45 -5.20 0.72 -4.73
N GLU A 46 -5.80 0.72 -5.92
CA GLU A 46 -5.43 1.61 -7.01
C GLU A 46 -6.70 2.29 -7.51
N LEU A 47 -6.81 3.59 -7.25
CA LEU A 47 -7.94 4.40 -7.67
C LEU A 47 -7.53 5.34 -8.78
N THR A 48 -8.42 5.51 -9.76
CA THR A 48 -8.31 6.57 -10.76
C THR A 48 -9.57 7.41 -10.74
N PHE A 49 -9.41 8.71 -10.79
CA PHE A 49 -10.48 9.71 -10.93
C PHE A 49 -10.17 10.56 -12.16
N THR A 50 -11.14 10.77 -13.03
CA THR A 50 -10.98 11.50 -14.31
C THR A 50 -12.12 12.49 -14.50
N GLY A 51 -11.91 13.52 -15.31
CA GLY A 51 -12.95 14.52 -15.60
C GLY A 51 -13.32 15.36 -14.39
N LEU A 52 -12.36 15.57 -13.48
CA LEU A 52 -12.57 16.34 -12.26
C LEU A 52 -12.45 17.85 -12.52
N THR A 53 -13.07 18.62 -11.62
CA THR A 53 -12.73 20.04 -11.36
C THR A 53 -12.50 20.19 -9.85
N LEU A 54 -11.55 19.41 -9.33
CA LEU A 54 -11.32 19.32 -7.88
C LEU A 54 -10.32 20.38 -7.43
N ASN A 55 -10.74 21.25 -6.51
CA ASN A 55 -9.85 22.23 -5.90
C ASN A 55 -9.05 21.60 -4.75
N ILE A 56 -7.72 21.59 -4.85
CA ILE A 56 -6.80 21.33 -3.73
C ILE A 56 -6.37 22.70 -3.19
N PRO A 57 -6.86 23.10 -2.00
CA PRO A 57 -6.68 24.45 -1.50
C PRO A 57 -5.26 24.68 -0.96
N THR A 58 -5.00 25.95 -0.62
CA THR A 58 -3.77 26.35 0.08
C THR A 58 -3.80 26.07 1.58
N THR A 59 -4.94 25.64 2.10
CA THR A 59 -5.09 25.15 3.48
C THR A 59 -4.89 23.64 3.54
N ALA A 60 -4.20 23.19 4.59
CA ALA A 60 -4.03 21.78 4.88
C ALA A 60 -5.38 21.03 4.92
N THR A 61 -5.54 20.03 4.07
CA THR A 61 -6.80 19.30 3.88
C THR A 61 -6.57 17.79 3.95
N ASN A 62 -7.48 17.05 4.59
CA ASN A 62 -7.40 15.59 4.60
C ASN A 62 -7.69 15.03 3.19
N LEU A 63 -6.72 14.34 2.60
CA LEU A 63 -6.80 13.85 1.22
C LEU A 63 -7.87 12.75 1.05
N VAL A 64 -8.03 11.84 2.00
CA VAL A 64 -9.07 10.79 1.91
C VAL A 64 -10.46 11.41 1.99
N ALA A 65 -10.67 12.36 2.90
CA ALA A 65 -11.93 13.08 3.03
C ALA A 65 -12.25 13.90 1.77
N LEU A 66 -11.23 14.52 1.16
CA LEU A 66 -11.37 15.26 -0.10
C LEU A 66 -11.78 14.36 -1.26
N LEU A 67 -11.25 13.14 -1.34
CA LEU A 67 -11.50 12.24 -2.46
C LEU A 67 -12.75 11.36 -2.28
N LYS A 68 -13.14 10.99 -1.06
CA LYS A 68 -14.23 10.02 -0.83
C LYS A 68 -15.62 10.51 -1.25
N VAL A 69 -15.78 11.81 -1.47
CA VAL A 69 -17.02 12.41 -2.00
C VAL A 69 -17.13 12.29 -3.52
N LEU A 70 -16.04 11.86 -4.19
CA LEU A 70 -15.98 11.65 -5.63
C LEU A 70 -16.21 10.18 -5.95
N THR A 71 -16.82 9.92 -7.10
CA THR A 71 -16.91 8.58 -7.67
C THR A 71 -15.62 8.24 -8.40
N PRO A 72 -14.87 7.18 -8.01
CA PRO A 72 -13.72 6.72 -8.77
C PRO A 72 -14.16 6.29 -10.18
N ALA A 73 -13.39 6.66 -11.20
CA ALA A 73 -13.55 6.11 -12.54
C ALA A 73 -13.16 4.62 -12.57
N SER A 74 -12.22 4.20 -11.71
CA SER A 74 -11.88 2.81 -11.49
C SER A 74 -11.32 2.58 -10.09
N GLY A 75 -11.47 1.35 -9.58
CA GLY A 75 -10.85 0.90 -8.34
C GLY A 75 -11.64 1.25 -7.07
N THR A 76 -11.08 0.89 -5.92
CA THR A 76 -11.73 1.02 -4.62
C THR A 76 -10.79 1.58 -3.57
N PHE A 77 -11.34 2.34 -2.61
CA PHE A 77 -10.59 2.88 -1.48
C PHE A 77 -10.05 1.75 -0.58
N ALA A 78 -10.90 0.77 -0.27
CA ALA A 78 -10.48 -0.42 0.44
C ALA A 78 -9.47 -1.25 -0.38
N PRO A 79 -8.54 -1.98 0.27
CA PRO A 79 -8.35 -2.04 1.72
C PRO A 79 -7.49 -0.92 2.33
N PHE A 80 -6.73 -0.15 1.55
CA PHE A 80 -5.70 0.75 2.10
C PHE A 80 -6.18 2.14 2.51
N PHE A 81 -7.36 2.57 2.08
CA PHE A 81 -7.88 3.90 2.39
C PHE A 81 -9.22 3.76 3.11
N ASP A 82 -9.20 4.00 4.41
CA ASP A 82 -10.39 3.98 5.26
C ASP A 82 -11.16 5.29 5.10
N THR A 83 -12.34 5.21 4.49
CA THR A 83 -13.23 6.35 4.21
C THR A 83 -14.09 6.76 5.41
N VAL A 84 -14.15 5.95 6.47
CA VAL A 84 -14.81 6.27 7.73
C VAL A 84 -13.84 7.09 8.59
N ALA A 85 -12.64 6.57 8.83
CA ALA A 85 -11.61 7.25 9.63
C ALA A 85 -10.86 8.35 8.85
N ASN A 86 -10.96 8.38 7.52
CA ASN A 86 -10.25 9.29 6.61
C ASN A 86 -8.72 9.14 6.71
N LYS A 87 -8.23 7.91 6.64
CA LYS A 87 -6.81 7.57 6.81
C LYS A 87 -6.36 6.52 5.80
N MET A 88 -5.06 6.49 5.53
CA MET A 88 -4.41 5.30 5.02
C MET A 88 -4.29 4.28 6.15
N VAL A 89 -4.65 3.03 5.89
CA VAL A 89 -4.47 1.89 6.79
C VAL A 89 -3.62 0.83 6.09
N VAL A 90 -3.00 -0.05 6.87
CA VAL A 90 -2.03 -1.03 6.36
C VAL A 90 -2.33 -2.41 6.95
N PHE A 91 -1.88 -3.47 6.29
CA PHE A 91 -1.89 -4.80 6.88
C PHE A 91 -0.87 -4.88 7.99
N ASN A 92 -1.24 -5.56 9.08
CA ASN A 92 -0.42 -5.75 10.26
C ASN A 92 0.66 -6.83 10.04
N GLU A 93 1.63 -6.51 9.19
CA GLU A 93 2.68 -7.42 8.72
C GLU A 93 4.01 -6.67 8.62
N ASN A 94 5.12 -7.38 8.85
CA ASN A 94 6.47 -6.89 8.56
C ASN A 94 6.71 -6.85 7.04
N LYS A 95 6.05 -5.92 6.36
CA LYS A 95 6.10 -5.75 4.90
C LYS A 95 5.90 -4.29 4.53
N THR A 96 6.80 -3.77 3.72
CA THR A 96 6.76 -2.37 3.26
C THR A 96 5.50 -2.07 2.46
N VAL A 97 4.88 -0.92 2.73
CA VAL A 97 3.84 -0.34 1.88
C VAL A 97 4.50 0.63 0.90
N ASN A 98 4.21 0.49 -0.38
CA ASN A 98 4.56 1.46 -1.41
C ASN A 98 3.36 2.37 -1.68
N PHE A 99 3.60 3.69 -1.74
CA PHE A 99 2.58 4.69 -2.00
C PHE A 99 2.92 5.51 -3.25
N LYS A 100 1.92 5.84 -4.05
CA LYS A 100 2.03 6.76 -5.17
C LYS A 100 0.78 7.61 -5.35
N LEU A 101 0.96 8.92 -5.48
CA LEU A 101 -0.05 9.88 -5.87
C LEU A 101 0.40 10.61 -7.14
N SER A 102 -0.39 10.49 -8.19
CA SER A 102 -0.22 11.21 -9.45
C SER A 102 -1.42 12.12 -9.66
N ILE A 103 -1.17 13.40 -9.92
CA ILE A 103 -2.19 14.43 -10.08
C ILE A 103 -1.92 15.16 -11.39
N ILE A 104 -2.91 15.18 -12.28
CA ILE A 104 -2.94 16.02 -13.46
C ILE A 104 -3.85 17.20 -13.15
N GLY A 105 -3.39 18.40 -13.47
CA GLY A 105 -4.11 19.63 -13.19
C GLY A 105 -3.20 20.83 -13.36
N THR A 106 -3.67 21.99 -12.90
CA THR A 106 -2.97 23.26 -13.05
C THR A 106 -3.08 24.10 -11.79
N TRP A 107 -2.05 24.90 -11.52
CA TRP A 107 -2.16 25.98 -10.56
C TRP A 107 -2.93 27.15 -11.16
N THR A 108 -3.65 27.86 -10.31
CA THR A 108 -4.32 29.11 -10.70
C THR A 108 -3.30 30.24 -10.84
N GLY A 109 -3.36 30.96 -11.99
CA GLY A 109 -2.46 32.06 -12.33
C GLY A 109 -1.04 31.59 -12.66
N GLY A 110 -0.29 32.40 -13.42
CA GLY A 110 1.11 32.15 -13.84
C GLY A 110 2.11 32.18 -12.68
N THR A 111 1.89 31.35 -11.67
CA THR A 111 2.65 31.30 -10.43
C THR A 111 4.08 30.90 -10.71
N THR A 112 5.01 31.79 -10.39
CA THR A 112 6.45 31.55 -10.51
C THR A 112 6.86 30.40 -9.60
N ASN A 113 6.80 30.57 -8.28
CA ASN A 113 7.13 29.50 -7.31
C ASN A 113 5.87 28.81 -6.77
N ARG A 114 5.82 27.48 -6.87
CA ARG A 114 4.66 26.68 -6.44
C ARG A 114 5.07 25.26 -6.06
N SER A 115 4.30 24.61 -5.19
CA SER A 115 4.57 23.23 -4.81
C SER A 115 3.31 22.49 -4.38
N MET A 116 3.32 21.17 -4.49
CA MET A 116 2.35 20.31 -3.79
C MET A 116 3.04 19.65 -2.60
N GLN A 117 2.38 19.68 -1.45
CA GLN A 117 2.84 19.06 -0.21
C GLN A 117 1.86 17.98 0.22
N LEU A 118 2.39 16.85 0.70
CA LEU A 118 1.61 15.76 1.28
C LEU A 118 2.32 15.24 2.52
N THR A 119 1.66 15.35 3.66
CA THR A 119 2.17 14.89 4.96
C THR A 119 1.42 13.64 5.41
N PHE A 120 2.16 12.66 5.91
CA PHE A 120 1.66 11.43 6.50
C PHE A 120 1.92 11.48 8.00
N SER A 121 0.89 11.30 8.82
CA SER A 121 1.09 11.17 10.27
C SER A 121 1.78 9.85 10.59
N GLY A 122 2.74 9.87 11.49
CA GLY A 122 3.45 8.69 11.98
C GLY A 122 3.96 8.92 13.40
N ALA A 123 4.69 7.95 13.95
CA ALA A 123 5.49 8.18 15.14
C ALA A 123 6.47 9.36 14.92
N VAL A 124 7.05 9.40 13.72
CA VAL A 124 7.66 10.60 13.13
C VAL A 124 6.89 10.88 11.83
N PRO A 125 6.27 12.06 11.66
CA PRO A 125 5.55 12.39 10.43
C PRO A 125 6.47 12.61 9.23
N ASP A 126 6.09 12.06 8.09
CA ASP A 126 6.81 12.26 6.82
C ASP A 126 6.13 13.35 5.99
N THR A 127 6.91 14.24 5.38
CA THR A 127 6.40 15.30 4.50
C THR A 127 7.06 15.23 3.14
N LEU A 128 6.26 14.94 2.12
CA LEU A 128 6.67 14.98 0.72
C LEU A 128 6.39 16.37 0.16
N VAL A 129 7.35 16.94 -0.58
CA VAL A 129 7.17 18.23 -1.26
C VAL A 129 7.67 18.11 -2.70
N VAL A 130 6.78 18.40 -3.66
CA VAL A 130 7.15 18.54 -5.07
C VAL A 130 7.10 20.02 -5.41
N SER A 131 8.26 20.68 -5.29
CA SER A 131 8.43 22.11 -5.56
C SER A 131 8.91 22.38 -6.99
N ARG A 132 8.47 23.50 -7.57
CA ARG A 132 8.90 23.98 -8.87
C ARG A 132 8.84 25.50 -8.95
N ASN A 133 9.48 26.03 -9.98
CA ASN A 133 9.51 27.46 -10.28
C ASN A 133 9.02 27.73 -11.72
N ALA A 134 9.18 28.97 -12.19
CA ALA A 134 8.71 29.40 -13.51
C ALA A 134 9.35 28.66 -14.68
N ALA A 135 10.51 28.04 -14.50
CA ALA A 135 11.18 27.27 -15.56
C ALA A 135 10.44 25.97 -15.89
N THR A 136 9.59 25.47 -14.99
CA THR A 136 8.76 24.29 -15.22
C THR A 136 7.36 24.73 -15.62
N ALA A 137 6.96 24.54 -16.87
CA ALA A 137 5.61 24.90 -17.34
C ALA A 137 4.55 23.84 -17.02
N ASN A 138 4.95 22.56 -16.95
CA ASN A 138 4.04 21.47 -16.61
C ASN A 138 3.67 21.53 -15.12
N ASP A 139 2.40 21.40 -14.82
CA ASP A 139 1.86 21.46 -13.45
C ASP A 139 1.55 20.08 -12.85
N ASN A 140 1.66 19.00 -13.62
CA ASN A 140 1.42 17.65 -13.12
C ASN A 140 2.34 17.31 -11.94
N VAL A 141 1.79 16.62 -10.94
CA VAL A 141 2.47 16.25 -9.70
C VAL A 141 2.56 14.74 -9.61
N LEU A 142 3.74 14.23 -9.25
CA LEU A 142 3.94 12.84 -8.87
C LEU A 142 4.70 12.78 -7.55
N MET A 143 4.06 12.20 -6.54
CA MET A 143 4.63 11.94 -5.22
C MET A 143 4.65 10.42 -5.01
N ALA A 144 5.82 9.85 -4.75
CA ALA A 144 5.97 8.43 -4.45
C ALA A 144 6.89 8.26 -3.27
N THR A 145 6.57 7.32 -2.39
CA THR A 145 7.37 6.97 -1.21
C THR A 145 7.04 5.54 -0.78
N PHE A 146 7.72 5.07 0.26
CA PHE A 146 7.40 3.82 0.93
C PHE A 146 7.35 4.02 2.44
N PHE A 147 6.66 3.11 3.13
CA PHE A 147 6.60 3.05 4.58
C PHE A 147 7.00 1.65 5.03
N SER A 148 8.06 1.55 5.84
CA SER A 148 8.46 0.29 6.46
C SER A 148 7.49 -0.03 7.59
N VAL A 149 6.48 -0.85 7.31
CA VAL A 149 5.48 -1.24 8.32
C VAL A 149 6.04 -2.37 9.16
N ASP A 150 6.04 -2.16 10.47
CA ASP A 150 6.29 -3.19 11.47
C ASP A 150 4.97 -3.76 11.97
N GLN A 151 4.92 -5.08 12.12
CA GLN A 151 3.80 -5.76 12.75
C GLN A 151 3.66 -5.28 14.21
N GLY A 152 2.48 -4.78 14.56
CA GLY A 152 2.18 -4.17 15.86
C GLY A 152 2.78 -2.76 16.03
N GLY A 153 3.40 -2.20 14.98
CA GLY A 153 3.94 -0.84 15.00
C GLY A 153 2.88 0.23 14.78
N PHE A 154 3.31 1.51 14.84
CA PHE A 154 2.42 2.68 14.78
C PHE A 154 1.44 2.64 13.60
N LEU A 155 1.94 2.41 12.37
CA LEU A 155 1.08 2.43 11.18
C LEU A 155 0.04 1.30 11.20
N ALA A 156 0.42 0.10 11.65
CA ALA A 156 -0.48 -1.05 11.75
C ALA A 156 -1.57 -0.85 12.82
N THR A 157 -1.27 -0.11 13.88
CA THR A 157 -2.22 0.18 14.97
C THR A 157 -3.10 1.39 14.71
N ASN A 158 -2.55 2.45 14.11
CA ASN A 158 -3.19 3.78 14.08
C ASN A 158 -3.57 4.27 12.68
N GLY A 159 -3.02 3.64 11.63
CA GLY A 159 -3.01 4.17 10.28
C GLY A 159 -2.25 5.49 10.18
N SER A 160 -2.40 6.17 9.03
CA SER A 160 -1.83 7.49 8.77
C SER A 160 -2.89 8.42 8.21
N THR A 161 -3.12 9.55 8.87
CA THR A 161 -3.80 10.71 8.27
C THR A 161 -2.94 11.24 7.13
N MET A 162 -3.55 11.48 5.98
CA MET A 162 -2.91 12.06 4.80
C MET A 162 -3.38 13.50 4.61
N THR A 163 -2.47 14.46 4.78
CA THR A 163 -2.79 15.90 4.71
C THR A 163 -2.13 16.50 3.48
N ILE A 164 -2.94 16.91 2.50
CA ILE A 164 -2.49 17.54 1.25
C ILE A 164 -2.64 19.06 1.35
N GLN A 165 -1.71 19.79 0.74
CA GLN A 165 -1.74 21.24 0.64
C GLN A 165 -1.08 21.70 -0.65
N SER A 166 -1.73 22.63 -1.35
CA SER A 166 -1.11 23.36 -2.45
C SER A 166 -0.41 24.62 -1.95
N ASN A 167 0.78 24.94 -2.44
CA ASN A 167 1.50 26.16 -2.06
C ASN A 167 1.71 27.07 -3.28
N GLY A 168 1.65 28.39 -3.04
CA GLY A 168 1.69 29.42 -4.08
C GLY A 168 0.28 29.86 -4.49
N SER A 169 -0.54 28.93 -4.98
CA SER A 169 -1.98 29.14 -5.23
C SER A 169 -2.75 27.84 -5.11
N ALA A 170 -4.07 27.89 -5.26
CA ALA A 170 -4.88 26.68 -5.31
C ALA A 170 -4.62 25.89 -6.60
N PHE A 171 -4.68 24.56 -6.51
CA PHE A 171 -4.46 23.65 -7.63
C PHE A 171 -5.78 23.00 -8.05
N THR A 172 -6.11 23.06 -9.34
CA THR A 172 -7.30 22.41 -9.89
C THR A 172 -6.91 21.09 -10.52
N ALA A 173 -7.22 19.98 -9.85
CA ALA A 173 -6.99 18.64 -10.34
C ALA A 173 -8.10 18.19 -11.30
N THR A 174 -7.69 17.65 -12.45
CA THR A 174 -8.58 17.09 -13.48
C THR A 174 -8.50 15.58 -13.57
N THR A 175 -7.37 14.99 -13.13
CA THR A 175 -7.21 13.54 -12.99
C THR A 175 -6.34 13.24 -11.78
N ILE A 176 -6.72 12.23 -11.00
CA ILE A 176 -5.97 11.75 -9.84
C ILE A 176 -5.82 10.25 -9.95
N LYS A 177 -4.61 9.75 -9.74
CA LYS A 177 -4.34 8.33 -9.49
C LYS A 177 -3.66 8.16 -8.15
N MET A 178 -4.25 7.36 -7.28
CA MET A 178 -3.76 7.09 -5.93
C MET A 178 -3.58 5.59 -5.74
N ILE A 179 -2.39 5.18 -5.32
CA ILE A 179 -2.01 3.78 -5.16
C ILE A 179 -1.38 3.60 -3.78
N ALA A 180 -1.83 2.57 -3.07
CA ALA A 180 -1.11 1.96 -1.96
C ALA A 180 -1.08 0.45 -2.16
N GLU A 181 0.09 -0.16 -2.00
CA GLU A 181 0.27 -1.61 -2.10
C GLU A 181 1.25 -2.13 -1.06
N GLN A 182 0.96 -3.34 -0.55
CA GLN A 182 1.76 -4.05 0.44
C GLN A 182 1.93 -5.50 0.01
#